data_AF-A0A7C1TFH3-F1
#
_entry.id   AF-A0A7C1TFH3-F1
#
_cell.length_a   1.000
_cell.length_b   1.000
_cell.length_c   1.000
_cell.angle_alpha   90.00
_cell.angle_beta   90.00
_cell.angle_gamma   90.00
#
_symmetry.space_group_name_H-M   'P 1'
#
loop_
_entity.id
_entity.type
_entity.pdbx_description
1 polymer ?
#
loop_
_entity_poly.entity_id
_entity_poly.type
_entity_poly.pdbx_seq_one_letter_code
_entity_poly.pdbx_strand_id
1 'polypeptide(L)'
;MFEALKIYLHKTKHSDRYQILPALLQQQALTQDELLRRQIQDRAYILNFAIKRTKYYNERYAGLLPENLNQLDFKSLPILSKTEIVNNLDAMLSDTADRNTVRRGYTGGSTGKPLTFYYDTHKMELMRAGMCRSYMWSGWRPGDKILNFWGAKQDIKQRNLRSY
;
A
#
# COMPACT_ATOMS: atom_id res chain seq x y z
N MET A 1 14.68 -8.72 -30.70
CA MET A 1 14.14 -10.05 -30.39
C MET A 1 14.24 -10.39 -28.91
N PHE A 2 15.42 -10.29 -28.27
CA PHE A 2 15.61 -10.60 -26.84
C PHE A 2 14.85 -9.69 -25.86
N GLU A 3 14.76 -8.39 -26.12
CA GLU A 3 14.06 -7.46 -25.21
C GLU A 3 12.55 -7.70 -25.16
N ALA A 4 11.92 -7.96 -26.31
CA ALA A 4 10.50 -8.32 -26.36
C ALA A 4 10.20 -9.59 -25.56
N LEU A 5 11.10 -10.58 -25.62
CA LEU A 5 10.99 -11.82 -24.85
C LEU A 5 11.13 -11.58 -23.33
N LYS A 6 12.10 -10.76 -22.90
CA LYS A 6 12.25 -10.40 -21.48
C LYS A 6 11.00 -9.70 -20.94
N ILE A 7 10.47 -8.74 -21.68
CA ILE A 7 9.25 -8.03 -21.34
C ILE A 7 8.08 -9.02 -21.24
N TYR A 8 7.92 -9.89 -22.24
CA TYR A 8 6.86 -10.89 -22.26
C TYR A 8 6.93 -11.82 -21.05
N LEU A 9 8.10 -12.44 -20.79
CA LEU A 9 8.30 -13.36 -19.67
C LEU A 9 8.05 -12.67 -18.31
N HIS A 10 8.54 -11.44 -18.15
CA HIS A 10 8.33 -10.69 -16.92
C HIS A 10 6.85 -10.36 -16.70
N LYS A 11 6.12 -10.00 -17.77
CA LYS A 11 4.67 -9.77 -17.73
C LYS A 11 3.89 -11.03 -17.39
N THR A 12 4.22 -12.16 -18.02
CA THR A 12 3.57 -13.45 -17.76
C THR A 12 3.80 -13.93 -16.34
N LYS A 13 5.03 -13.78 -15.81
CA LYS A 13 5.37 -14.18 -14.44
C LYS A 13 4.67 -13.33 -13.37
N HIS A 14 4.35 -12.08 -13.69
CA HIS A 14 3.76 -11.12 -12.76
C HIS A 14 2.43 -10.57 -13.29
N SER A 15 1.57 -11.46 -13.78
CA SER A 15 0.32 -11.11 -14.47
C SER A 15 -0.50 -10.04 -13.75
N ASP A 16 -0.72 -10.20 -12.46
CA ASP A 16 -1.65 -9.38 -11.68
C ASP A 16 -1.23 -7.90 -11.66
N ARG A 17 0.05 -7.61 -11.38
CA ARG A 17 0.51 -6.21 -11.41
C ARG A 17 0.44 -5.61 -12.80
N TYR A 18 0.61 -6.41 -13.86
CA TYR A 18 0.55 -5.93 -15.23
C TYR A 18 -0.87 -5.78 -15.75
N GLN A 19 -1.86 -6.41 -15.11
CA GLN A 19 -3.27 -6.08 -15.29
C GLN A 19 -3.63 -4.74 -14.61
N ILE A 20 -3.01 -4.43 -13.46
CA ILE A 20 -3.24 -3.19 -12.69
C ILE A 20 -2.51 -1.98 -13.31
N LEU A 21 -1.27 -2.18 -13.79
CA LEU A 21 -0.37 -1.11 -14.22
C LEU A 21 -0.97 -0.15 -15.28
N PRO A 22 -1.72 -0.59 -16.31
CA PRO A 22 -2.29 0.33 -17.31
C PRO A 22 -3.17 1.42 -16.71
N ALA A 23 -4.01 1.08 -15.73
CA ALA A 23 -4.86 2.06 -15.04
C ALA A 23 -4.01 3.09 -14.28
N LEU A 24 -2.94 2.64 -13.62
CA LEU A 24 -1.99 3.53 -12.93
C LEU A 24 -1.18 4.41 -13.90
N LEU A 25 -0.95 3.94 -15.13
CA LEU A 25 -0.32 4.72 -16.19
C LEU A 25 -1.23 5.85 -16.68
N GLN A 26 -2.50 5.53 -16.94
CA GLN A 26 -3.51 6.51 -17.36
C GLN A 26 -3.71 7.62 -16.32
N GLN A 27 -3.68 7.29 -15.03
CA GLN A 27 -3.85 8.25 -13.94
C GLN A 27 -2.80 9.38 -13.92
N GLN A 28 -1.62 9.19 -14.51
CA GLN A 28 -0.57 10.22 -14.53
C GLN A 28 -0.81 11.31 -15.55
N ALA A 29 -1.66 11.05 -16.54
CA ALA A 29 -2.02 12.02 -17.57
C ALA A 29 -3.24 12.87 -17.17
N LEU A 30 -3.81 12.64 -15.97
CA LEU A 30 -4.96 13.40 -15.50
C LEU A 30 -4.58 14.85 -15.26
N THR A 31 -5.46 15.74 -15.69
CA THR A 31 -5.45 17.15 -15.28
C THR A 31 -5.68 17.26 -13.77
N GLN A 32 -5.40 18.44 -13.21
CA GLN A 32 -5.65 18.71 -11.80
C GLN A 32 -7.11 18.47 -11.41
N ASP A 33 -8.06 18.91 -12.23
CA ASP A 33 -9.50 18.77 -11.94
C ASP A 33 -9.98 17.32 -12.03
N GLU A 34 -9.44 16.55 -12.98
CA GLU A 34 -9.72 15.11 -13.06
C GLU A 34 -9.12 14.35 -11.88
N LEU A 35 -7.89 14.69 -11.48
CA LEU A 35 -7.22 14.09 -10.33
C LEU A 35 -8.00 14.39 -9.04
N LEU A 36 -8.45 15.62 -8.85
CA LEU A 36 -9.24 16.02 -7.67
C LEU A 36 -10.58 15.25 -7.62
N ARG A 37 -11.31 15.17 -8.73
CA ARG A 37 -12.54 14.38 -8.82
C ARG A 37 -12.30 12.92 -8.48
N ARG A 38 -11.20 12.34 -8.99
CA ARG A 38 -10.82 10.96 -8.69
C ARG A 38 -10.48 10.75 -7.21
N GLN A 39 -9.73 11.67 -6.60
CA GLN A 39 -9.40 11.60 -5.17
C GLN A 39 -10.65 11.65 -4.28
N ILE A 40 -11.66 12.46 -4.65
CA ILE A 40 -12.94 12.52 -3.94
C ILE A 40 -13.66 11.17 -4.01
N GLN A 41 -13.72 10.56 -5.20
CA GLN A 41 -14.34 9.24 -5.40
C GLN A 41 -13.61 8.13 -4.65
N ASP A 42 -12.28 8.06 -4.79
CA ASP A 42 -11.46 7.05 -4.13
C ASP A 42 -11.54 7.17 -2.59
N ARG A 43 -11.59 8.39 -2.06
CA ARG A 43 -11.80 8.64 -0.62
C ARG A 43 -13.13 8.08 -0.14
N ALA A 44 -14.22 8.44 -0.80
CA ALA A 44 -15.54 7.98 -0.42
C ALA A 44 -15.65 6.46 -0.50
N TYR A 45 -15.03 5.84 -1.52
CA TYR A 45 -14.91 4.40 -1.64
C TYR A 45 -14.17 3.77 -0.45
N ILE A 46 -12.98 4.28 -0.11
CA ILE A 46 -12.17 3.76 1.01
C ILE A 46 -12.91 3.88 2.34
N LEU A 47 -13.54 5.03 2.61
CA LEU A 47 -14.30 5.26 3.83
C LEU A 47 -15.50 4.30 3.92
N ASN A 48 -16.30 4.23 2.86
CA ASN A 48 -17.45 3.34 2.82
C ASN A 48 -17.04 1.87 3.01
N PHE A 49 -15.97 1.44 2.34
CA PHE A 49 -15.41 0.11 2.52
C PHE A 49 -15.00 -0.12 3.98
N ALA A 50 -14.20 0.78 4.56
CA ALA A 50 -13.71 0.65 5.93
C ALA A 50 -14.86 0.53 6.94
N ILE A 51 -15.85 1.42 6.87
CA ILE A 51 -17.01 1.45 7.77
C ILE A 51 -17.88 0.21 7.61
N LYS A 52 -18.10 -0.24 6.38
CA LYS A 52 -18.98 -1.36 6.09
C LYS A 52 -18.33 -2.71 6.39
N ARG A 53 -17.00 -2.80 6.25
CA ARG A 53 -16.28 -4.07 6.19
C ARG A 53 -15.37 -4.33 7.37
N THR A 54 -15.11 -3.36 8.24
CA THR A 54 -14.31 -3.58 9.45
C THR A 54 -15.05 -3.14 10.69
N LYS A 55 -14.89 -3.91 11.77
CA LYS A 55 -15.54 -3.61 13.06
C LYS A 55 -15.03 -2.29 13.64
N TYR A 56 -13.72 -2.09 13.63
CA TYR A 56 -13.10 -0.90 14.21
C TYR A 56 -13.58 0.39 13.55
N TYR A 57 -13.60 0.46 12.21
CA TYR A 57 -14.01 1.69 11.53
C TYR A 57 -15.52 1.89 11.55
N ASN A 58 -16.31 0.81 11.61
CA ASN A 58 -17.74 0.91 11.86
C ASN A 58 -18.01 1.63 13.19
N GLU A 59 -17.40 1.16 14.28
CA GLU A 59 -17.56 1.73 15.62
C GLU A 59 -16.95 3.14 15.71
N ARG A 60 -15.75 3.34 15.16
CA ARG A 60 -15.04 4.63 15.19
C ARG A 60 -15.83 5.75 14.52
N TYR A 61 -16.58 5.45 13.47
CA TYR A 61 -17.28 6.46 12.68
C TYR A 61 -18.80 6.49 12.91
N ALA A 62 -19.31 5.69 13.83
CA ALA A 62 -20.73 5.64 14.17
C ALA A 62 -21.23 7.05 14.57
N GLY A 63 -22.17 7.60 13.80
CA GLY A 63 -22.75 8.92 14.06
C GLY A 63 -21.84 10.12 13.79
N LEU A 64 -20.64 9.92 13.24
CA LEU A 64 -19.65 10.99 13.02
C LEU A 64 -19.53 11.45 11.56
N LEU A 65 -20.14 10.74 10.61
CA LEU A 65 -19.97 11.00 9.18
C LEU A 65 -21.27 11.49 8.53
N PRO A 66 -21.17 12.41 7.55
CA PRO A 66 -22.32 12.85 6.76
C PRO A 66 -22.82 11.71 5.87
N GLU A 67 -24.08 11.77 5.47
CA GLU A 67 -24.67 10.81 4.52
C GLU A 67 -23.88 10.75 3.20
N ASN A 68 -23.37 11.90 2.74
CA ASN A 68 -22.57 11.99 1.52
C ASN A 68 -21.06 12.12 1.80
N LEU A 69 -20.36 10.99 1.76
CA LEU A 69 -18.90 10.93 1.96
C LEU A 69 -18.08 11.67 0.88
N ASN A 70 -18.68 12.01 -0.27
CA ASN A 70 -17.99 12.80 -1.31
C ASN A 70 -17.76 14.27 -0.89
N GLN A 71 -18.46 14.75 0.14
CA GLN A 71 -18.33 16.12 0.64
C GLN A 71 -17.44 16.22 1.89
N LEU A 72 -17.00 15.09 2.46
CA LEU A 72 -16.18 15.06 3.65
C LEU A 72 -14.77 15.59 3.37
N ASP A 73 -14.29 16.55 4.18
CA ASP A 73 -12.89 16.99 4.15
C ASP A 73 -11.99 15.96 4.85
N PHE A 74 -10.86 15.62 4.23
CA PHE A 74 -9.82 14.78 4.85
C PHE A 74 -9.39 15.30 6.22
N LYS A 75 -9.35 16.61 6.41
CA LYS A 75 -8.94 17.23 7.69
C LYS A 75 -9.91 16.96 8.82
N SER A 76 -11.16 16.61 8.51
CA SER A 76 -12.17 16.26 9.52
C SER A 76 -12.00 14.83 10.05
N LEU A 77 -11.21 13.98 9.39
CA LEU A 77 -11.04 12.60 9.80
C LEU A 77 -10.07 12.53 11.00
N PRO A 78 -10.44 11.82 12.09
CA PRO A 78 -9.59 11.64 13.25
C PRO A 78 -8.35 10.81 12.89
N ILE A 79 -7.17 11.34 13.22
CA ILE A 79 -5.87 10.70 12.96
C ILE A 79 -5.81 9.33 13.65
N LEU A 80 -5.33 8.32 12.92
CA LEU A 80 -5.10 6.98 13.46
C LEU A 80 -3.70 6.88 14.08
N SER A 81 -3.63 6.54 15.36
CA SER A 81 -2.39 6.35 16.09
C SER A 81 -1.86 4.91 16.01
N LYS A 82 -0.56 4.74 16.28
CA LYS A 82 0.08 3.43 16.37
C LYS A 82 -0.54 2.56 17.48
N THR A 83 -0.89 3.17 18.61
CA THR A 83 -1.51 2.49 19.76
C THR A 83 -2.89 1.93 19.40
N GLU A 84 -3.70 2.70 18.67
CA GLU A 84 -5.01 2.24 18.19
C GLU A 84 -4.87 1.03 17.28
N ILE A 85 -3.89 1.02 16.36
CA ILE A 85 -3.65 -0.14 15.48
C ILE A 85 -3.26 -1.37 16.30
N VAL A 86 -2.35 -1.22 17.26
CA VAL A 86 -1.91 -2.34 18.12
C VAL A 86 -3.08 -2.93 18.91
N ASN A 87 -3.93 -2.07 19.47
CA ASN A 87 -5.05 -2.50 20.31
C ASN A 87 -6.25 -3.04 19.52
N ASN A 88 -6.35 -2.74 18.22
CA ASN A 88 -7.52 -3.07 17.39
C ASN A 88 -7.19 -3.86 16.12
N LEU A 89 -6.02 -4.49 16.05
CA LEU A 89 -5.51 -5.15 14.85
C LEU A 89 -6.53 -6.09 14.17
N ASP A 90 -7.15 -6.98 14.95
CA ASP A 90 -8.10 -7.95 14.40
C ASP A 90 -9.46 -7.32 14.06
N ALA A 91 -9.87 -6.27 14.79
CA ALA A 91 -11.09 -5.51 14.50
C ALA A 91 -10.95 -4.62 13.25
N MET A 92 -9.72 -4.30 12.84
CA MET A 92 -9.42 -3.59 11.60
C MET A 92 -9.36 -4.49 10.36
N LEU A 93 -9.38 -5.82 10.53
CA LEU A 93 -9.39 -6.74 9.40
C LEU A 93 -10.80 -6.86 8.80
N SER A 94 -10.87 -6.76 7.48
CA SER A 94 -12.12 -6.86 6.71
C SER A 94 -12.85 -8.17 6.97
N ASP A 95 -14.18 -8.14 7.08
CA ASP A 95 -15.06 -9.31 7.16
C ASP A 95 -14.97 -10.19 5.90
N THR A 96 -14.70 -9.57 4.74
CA THR A 96 -14.45 -10.24 3.45
C THR A 96 -13.01 -10.70 3.25
N ALA A 97 -12.11 -10.51 4.22
CA ALA A 97 -10.73 -10.96 4.08
C ALA A 97 -10.66 -12.49 4.18
N ASP A 98 -10.07 -13.12 3.17
CA ASP A 98 -9.79 -14.56 3.22
C ASP A 98 -8.66 -14.84 4.21
N ARG A 99 -9.04 -15.54 5.29
CA ARG A 99 -8.14 -15.87 6.41
C ARG A 99 -7.03 -16.85 5.99
N ASN A 100 -7.18 -17.55 4.87
CA ASN A 100 -6.16 -18.49 4.37
C ASN A 100 -5.05 -17.78 3.57
N THR A 101 -5.35 -16.63 2.98
CA THR A 101 -4.41 -15.91 2.10
C THR A 101 -3.88 -14.62 2.72
N VAL A 102 -4.57 -14.07 3.72
CA VAL A 102 -4.08 -12.92 4.49
C VAL A 102 -2.82 -13.27 5.28
N ARG A 103 -1.84 -12.37 5.27
CA ARG A 103 -0.55 -12.52 5.96
C ARG A 103 -0.33 -11.40 6.95
N ARG A 104 0.46 -11.67 7.98
CA ARG A 104 0.96 -10.65 8.92
C ARG A 104 2.26 -10.06 8.39
N GLY A 105 2.33 -8.73 8.36
CA GLY A 105 3.52 -7.94 8.09
C GLY A 105 3.95 -7.20 9.36
N TYR A 106 5.22 -6.83 9.38
CA TYR A 106 5.84 -6.12 10.50
C TYR A 106 6.58 -4.90 9.98
N THR A 107 6.42 -3.76 10.64
CA THR A 107 7.26 -2.59 10.32
C THR A 107 8.61 -2.71 11.00
N GLY A 108 9.67 -2.32 10.30
CA GLY A 108 11.01 -2.15 10.89
C GLY A 108 11.10 -0.78 11.58
N GLY A 109 11.60 -0.73 12.81
CA GLY A 109 11.78 0.52 13.56
C GLY A 109 12.97 0.47 14.50
N SER A 110 13.66 1.60 14.66
CA SER A 110 14.77 1.82 15.61
C SER A 110 14.35 1.72 17.08
N THR A 111 13.04 1.81 17.38
CA THR A 111 12.47 1.88 18.73
C THR A 111 12.00 0.54 19.30
N GLY A 112 12.35 -0.59 18.65
CA GLY A 112 12.26 -1.94 19.23
C GLY A 112 10.90 -2.64 19.13
N LYS A 113 9.76 -1.94 19.00
CA LYS A 113 8.44 -2.58 18.84
C LYS A 113 7.90 -2.47 17.40
N PRO A 114 8.00 -3.55 16.59
CA PRO A 114 7.46 -3.57 15.24
C PRO A 114 5.93 -3.45 15.27
N LEU A 115 5.35 -2.68 14.35
CA LEU A 115 3.89 -2.64 14.16
C LEU A 115 3.46 -3.84 13.34
N THR A 116 2.51 -4.62 13.83
CA THR A 116 1.91 -5.73 13.08
C THR A 116 0.74 -5.21 12.25
N PHE A 117 0.60 -5.66 11.01
CA PHE A 117 -0.53 -5.34 10.13
C PHE A 117 -0.86 -6.53 9.23
N TYR A 118 -2.08 -6.58 8.69
CA TYR A 118 -2.48 -7.58 7.71
C TYR A 118 -2.28 -7.09 6.28
N TYR A 119 -1.92 -7.99 5.36
CA TYR A 119 -1.90 -7.73 3.92
C TYR A 119 -2.18 -9.01 3.13
N ASP A 120 -2.66 -8.86 1.90
CA ASP A 120 -2.86 -9.96 0.97
C ASP A 120 -1.97 -9.82 -0.28
N THR A 121 -2.05 -10.81 -1.17
CA THR A 121 -1.32 -10.83 -2.43
C THR A 121 -1.73 -9.67 -3.34
N HIS A 122 -3.03 -9.35 -3.40
CA HIS A 122 -3.54 -8.29 -4.25
C HIS A 122 -2.93 -6.92 -3.89
N LYS A 123 -2.91 -6.58 -2.60
CA LYS A 123 -2.26 -5.36 -2.09
C LYS A 123 -0.78 -5.32 -2.43
N MET A 124 -0.07 -6.46 -2.35
CA MET A 124 1.34 -6.53 -2.74
C MET A 124 1.55 -6.26 -4.23
N GLU A 125 0.74 -6.85 -5.10
CA GLU A 125 0.84 -6.64 -6.55
C GLU A 125 0.42 -5.22 -6.95
N LEU A 126 -0.57 -4.62 -6.29
CA LEU A 126 -0.91 -3.20 -6.45
C LEU A 126 0.26 -2.28 -6.08
N MET A 127 0.89 -2.51 -4.92
CA MET A 127 2.07 -1.75 -4.50
C MET A 127 3.20 -1.87 -5.52
N ARG A 128 3.47 -3.09 -5.99
CA ARG A 128 4.54 -3.33 -6.97
C ARG A 128 4.20 -2.79 -8.35
N ALA A 129 2.93 -2.74 -8.76
CA ALA A 129 2.48 -2.03 -9.97
C ALA A 129 2.78 -0.53 -9.85
N GLY A 130 2.49 0.07 -8.69
CA GLY A 130 2.86 1.45 -8.38
C GLY A 130 4.36 1.70 -8.43
N MET A 131 5.17 0.78 -7.91
CA MET A 131 6.63 0.84 -8.04
C MET A 131 7.09 0.75 -9.49
N CYS A 132 6.56 -0.20 -10.28
CA CYS A 132 6.85 -0.32 -11.71
C CYS A 132 6.56 0.98 -12.45
N ARG A 133 5.40 1.59 -12.18
CA ARG A 133 5.03 2.91 -12.73
C ARG A 133 6.11 3.95 -12.45
N SER A 134 6.54 4.07 -11.19
CA SER A 134 7.57 5.04 -10.79
C SER A 134 8.95 4.72 -11.37
N TYR A 135 9.34 3.46 -11.48
CA TYR A 135 10.60 3.08 -12.14
C TYR A 135 10.59 3.39 -13.62
N MET A 136 9.44 3.28 -14.31
CA MET A 136 9.35 3.63 -15.72
C MET A 136 9.69 5.10 -16.01
N TRP A 137 9.57 6.00 -15.01
CA TRP A 137 10.01 7.39 -15.10
C TRP A 137 11.52 7.54 -15.23
N SER A 138 12.32 6.60 -14.71
CA SER A 138 13.77 6.60 -14.85
C SER A 138 14.25 5.89 -16.11
N GLY A 139 13.34 5.50 -17.01
CA GLY A 139 13.66 4.73 -18.21
C GLY A 139 13.68 3.21 -18.01
N TRP A 140 13.48 2.70 -16.78
CA TRP A 140 13.37 1.25 -16.53
C TRP A 140 12.23 0.63 -17.35
N ARG A 141 12.44 -0.59 -17.86
CA ARG A 141 11.44 -1.38 -18.57
C ARG A 141 11.24 -2.74 -17.90
N PRO A 142 10.03 -3.33 -18.02
CA PRO A 142 9.78 -4.69 -17.55
C PRO A 142 10.85 -5.69 -18.00
N GLY A 143 11.47 -6.38 -17.05
CA GLY A 143 12.56 -7.33 -17.32
C GLY A 143 13.97 -6.76 -17.16
N ASP A 144 14.13 -5.44 -17.06
CA ASP A 144 15.42 -4.83 -16.73
C ASP A 144 15.81 -5.16 -15.28
N LYS A 145 17.11 -5.37 -15.07
CA LYS A 145 17.67 -5.68 -13.74
C LYS A 145 17.58 -4.45 -12.84
N ILE A 146 17.17 -4.67 -11.59
CA ILE A 146 17.22 -3.65 -10.54
C ILE A 146 18.23 -4.13 -9.47
N LEU A 147 19.21 -3.29 -9.18
CA LEU A 147 20.11 -3.45 -8.03
C LEU A 147 19.66 -2.47 -6.94
N ASN A 148 19.34 -2.99 -5.75
CA ASN A 148 18.95 -2.17 -4.62
C ASN A 148 20.10 -2.13 -3.61
N PHE A 149 20.47 -0.94 -3.16
CA PHE A 149 21.39 -0.76 -2.04
C PHE A 149 20.56 -0.47 -0.79
N TRP A 150 20.61 -1.35 0.21
CA TRP A 150 19.95 -1.14 1.49
C TRP A 150 20.91 -1.46 2.64
N GLY A 151 20.80 -0.72 3.74
CA GLY A 151 21.49 -1.07 4.98
C GLY A 151 20.79 -2.24 5.65
N ALA A 152 21.30 -3.46 5.48
CA ALA A 152 20.83 -4.58 6.27
C ALA A 152 21.47 -4.46 7.66
N LYS A 153 20.67 -4.19 8.69
CA LYS A 153 21.16 -4.18 10.08
C LYS A 153 21.85 -5.50 10.47
N GLN A 154 21.49 -6.59 9.79
CA GLN A 154 22.09 -7.91 9.93
C GLN A 154 23.55 -7.95 9.44
N ASP A 155 23.91 -7.07 8.51
CA ASP A 155 25.26 -6.97 7.94
C ASP A 155 26.17 -6.01 8.75
N ILE A 156 25.57 -5.20 9.62
CA ILE A 156 26.30 -4.36 10.58
C ILE A 156 26.71 -5.26 11.76
N LYS A 157 27.88 -5.93 11.66
CA LYS A 157 28.55 -6.49 12.84
C LYS A 157 28.69 -5.38 13.88
N GLN A 158 28.26 -5.62 15.12
CA GLN A 158 28.63 -4.78 16.25
C GLN A 158 30.17 -4.78 16.34
N ARG A 159 30.82 -3.80 15.72
CA ARG A 159 32.20 -3.49 16.03
C ARG A 159 32.15 -2.81 17.39
N ASN A 160 32.64 -3.51 18.41
CA ASN A 160 33.07 -2.88 19.66
C ASN A 160 34.15 -1.86 19.31
N LEU A 161 33.73 -0.64 19.01
CA LEU A 161 34.62 0.50 18.93
C LEU A 161 35.17 0.65 20.35
N ARG A 162 36.43 0.24 20.54
CA ARG A 162 37.18 0.56 21.76
C ARG A 162 37.24 2.08 21.83
N SER A 163 36.55 2.65 22.80
CA SER A 163 36.79 4.01 23.26
C SER A 163 38.23 4.05 23.77
N TYR A 164 39.06 4.85 23.11
CA TYR A 164 40.33 5.33 23.68
C TYR A 164 40.03 6.43 24.69
#